data_AF-A0A6B2SX56-F1
#
_entry.id   AF-A0A6B2SX56-F1
#
_cell.length_a   1.000
_cell.length_b   1.000
_cell.length_c   1.000
_cell.angle_alpha   90.00
_cell.angle_beta   90.00
_cell.angle_gamma   90.00
#
_symmetry.space_group_name_H-M   'P 1'
#
loop_
_entity.id
_entity.type
_entity.pdbx_description
1 polymer ?
#
loop_
_entity_poly.entity_id
_entity_poly.type
_entity_poly.pdbx_seq_one_letter_code
_entity_poly.pdbx_strand_id
1 'polypeptide(L)'
;MTMPTLASASPPPDLTAPADIGLETRLALTDAAMTARLAQAAVAFEVNAAHIPTEPPLEITAPLPLTPTLQPAVGTPIAALLHRARHRLKQDGWCRDALHDEDGAICPIRAIRLEAHGDRGLADDACVLLLEAIQRDFTWAQTIPSWNARQTSIAPVLLAFDRAAQLADTRSQ
;
A
#
# COMPACT_ATOMS: atom_id res chain seq x y z
N MET A 1 21.83 -75.36 31.58
CA MET A 1 20.47 -74.79 31.62
C MET A 1 20.64 -73.38 32.17
N THR A 2 20.78 -72.39 31.29
CA THR A 2 21.30 -71.06 31.66
C THR A 2 20.38 -70.02 31.04
N MET A 3 19.79 -69.17 31.89
CA MET A 3 18.82 -68.15 31.47
C MET A 3 19.49 -66.94 30.83
N PRO A 4 18.88 -66.28 29.83
CA PRO A 4 19.33 -64.99 29.36
C PRO A 4 18.86 -63.89 30.32
N THR A 5 19.80 -63.01 30.69
CA THR A 5 19.54 -61.75 31.40
C THR A 5 18.91 -60.74 30.42
N LEU A 6 17.88 -60.03 30.86
CA LEU A 6 17.31 -58.91 30.12
C LEU A 6 18.18 -57.67 30.31
N ALA A 7 18.66 -57.10 29.19
CA ALA A 7 19.37 -55.83 29.16
C ALA A 7 18.41 -54.67 29.49
N SER A 8 18.82 -53.83 30.44
CA SER A 8 18.12 -52.60 30.79
C SER A 8 18.26 -51.58 29.65
N ALA A 9 17.14 -51.08 29.13
CA ALA A 9 17.12 -50.05 28.10
C ALA A 9 17.41 -48.68 28.71
N SER A 10 18.33 -47.92 28.10
CA SER A 10 18.55 -46.50 28.43
C SER A 10 17.35 -45.65 28.04
N PRO A 11 17.04 -44.57 28.80
CA PRO A 11 15.99 -43.63 28.43
C PRO A 11 16.35 -42.87 27.14
N PRO A 12 15.35 -42.39 26.37
CA PRO A 12 15.59 -41.56 25.18
C PRO A 12 16.21 -40.21 25.60
N PRO A 13 16.99 -39.56 24.71
CA PRO A 13 17.55 -38.25 25.00
C PRO A 13 16.42 -37.22 25.19
N ASP A 14 16.55 -36.40 26.23
CA ASP A 14 15.66 -35.29 26.52
C ASP A 14 15.55 -34.36 25.31
N LEU A 15 14.32 -34.04 24.92
CA LEU A 15 14.04 -32.95 24.00
C LEU A 15 14.45 -31.64 24.68
N THR A 16 15.58 -31.08 24.25
CA THR A 16 16.16 -29.81 24.71
C THR A 16 15.08 -28.74 24.86
N ALA A 17 14.88 -28.24 26.09
CA ALA A 17 14.07 -27.06 26.34
C ALA A 17 14.61 -25.87 25.51
N PRO A 18 13.76 -24.97 24.98
CA PRO A 18 14.23 -23.79 24.27
C PRO A 18 15.17 -23.01 25.19
N ALA A 19 16.36 -22.68 24.69
CA ALA A 19 17.34 -21.93 25.45
C ALA A 19 16.69 -20.64 25.98
N ASP A 20 16.72 -20.44 27.30
CA ASP A 20 16.23 -19.22 27.92
C ASP A 20 17.26 -18.10 27.64
N ILE A 21 17.13 -17.51 26.45
CA ILE A 21 17.97 -16.39 26.03
C ILE A 21 17.49 -15.14 26.76
N GLY A 22 18.37 -14.63 27.63
CA GLY A 22 18.13 -13.42 28.42
C GLY A 22 17.76 -12.21 27.56
N LEU A 23 17.13 -11.22 28.21
CA LEU A 23 16.59 -10.01 27.56
C LEU A 23 17.63 -9.30 26.67
N GLU A 24 18.85 -9.12 27.17
CA GLU A 24 19.95 -8.49 26.42
C GLU A 24 20.26 -9.22 25.11
N THR A 25 20.30 -10.54 25.13
CA THR A 25 20.53 -11.36 23.92
C THR A 25 19.39 -11.19 22.93
N ARG A 26 18.15 -11.11 23.42
CA ARG A 26 16.97 -10.88 22.56
C ARG A 26 16.98 -9.49 21.94
N LEU A 27 17.39 -8.47 22.70
CA LEU A 27 17.52 -7.10 22.21
C LEU A 27 18.63 -6.99 21.17
N ALA A 28 19.80 -7.55 21.44
CA ALA A 28 20.92 -7.57 20.50
C ALA A 28 20.55 -8.29 19.18
N LEU A 29 19.82 -9.41 19.26
CA LEU A 29 19.36 -10.13 18.08
C LEU A 29 18.32 -9.34 17.28
N THR A 30 17.43 -8.63 17.97
CA THR A 30 16.43 -7.76 17.32
C THR A 30 17.08 -6.57 16.63
N ASP A 31 18.04 -5.94 17.30
CA ASP A 31 18.81 -4.81 16.76
C ASP A 31 19.62 -5.22 15.51
N ALA A 32 20.31 -6.36 15.56
CA ALA A 32 21.02 -6.91 14.42
C ALA A 32 20.07 -7.23 13.25
N ALA A 33 18.92 -7.83 13.54
CA ALA A 33 17.91 -8.15 12.51
C ALA A 33 17.33 -6.87 11.88
N MET A 34 17.05 -5.84 12.66
CA MET A 34 16.54 -4.56 12.15
C MET A 34 17.60 -3.82 11.33
N THR A 35 18.85 -3.80 11.80
CA THR A 35 19.98 -3.24 11.05
C THR A 35 20.13 -3.91 9.69
N ALA A 36 20.08 -5.24 9.63
CA ALA A 36 20.14 -5.98 8.37
C ALA A 36 18.96 -5.65 7.44
N ARG A 37 17.74 -5.56 7.97
CA ARG A 37 16.55 -5.19 7.17
C ARG A 37 16.65 -3.78 6.60
N LEU A 38 17.16 -2.83 7.37
CA LEU A 38 17.35 -1.45 6.93
C LEU A 38 18.44 -1.34 5.87
N ALA A 39 19.56 -2.05 6.02
CA ALA A 39 20.61 -2.13 5.01
C ALA A 39 20.07 -2.72 3.70
N GLN A 40 19.29 -3.80 3.77
CA GLN A 40 18.66 -4.39 2.59
C GLN A 40 17.68 -3.42 1.90
N ALA A 41 16.89 -2.67 2.68
CA ALA A 41 15.97 -1.68 2.14
C ALA A 41 16.70 -0.50 1.47
N ALA A 42 17.83 -0.05 2.03
CA ALA A 42 18.67 0.98 1.45
C ALA A 42 19.23 0.55 0.09
N VAL A 43 19.78 -0.67 0.00
CA VAL A 43 20.26 -1.24 -1.27
C VAL A 43 19.13 -1.36 -2.29
N ALA A 44 17.95 -1.84 -1.89
CA ALA A 44 16.80 -1.93 -2.79
C ALA A 44 16.35 -0.55 -3.31
N PHE A 45 16.38 0.47 -2.45
CA PHE A 45 16.09 1.84 -2.85
C PHE A 45 17.14 2.40 -3.83
N GLU A 46 18.43 2.21 -3.54
CA GLU A 46 19.52 2.66 -4.41
C GLU A 46 19.47 1.99 -5.79
N VAL A 47 19.24 0.68 -5.85
CA VAL A 47 19.11 -0.07 -7.11
C VAL A 47 17.91 0.43 -7.91
N ASN A 48 16.77 0.66 -7.26
CA ASN A 48 15.55 1.13 -7.93
C ASN A 48 15.72 2.58 -8.43
N ALA A 49 16.40 3.44 -7.68
CA ALA A 49 16.72 4.80 -8.10
C ALA A 49 17.74 4.82 -9.25
N ALA A 50 18.71 3.90 -9.26
CA ALA A 50 19.70 3.78 -10.33
C ALA A 50 19.09 3.24 -11.64
N HIS A 51 17.95 2.54 -11.58
CA HIS A 51 17.29 1.97 -12.76
C HIS A 51 16.16 2.84 -13.32
N ILE A 52 16.05 4.12 -12.91
CA ILE A 52 15.17 5.06 -13.60
C ILE A 52 15.72 5.24 -15.02
N PRO A 53 15.01 4.79 -16.07
CA PRO A 53 15.46 4.98 -17.44
C PRO A 53 15.50 6.49 -17.69
N THR A 54 16.71 7.03 -17.78
CA THR A 54 16.93 8.42 -18.16
C THR A 54 16.71 8.49 -19.67
N GLU A 55 15.47 8.67 -20.12
CA GLU A 55 15.23 9.12 -21.48
C GLU A 55 15.90 10.50 -21.65
N PRO A 56 16.62 10.74 -22.76
CA PRO A 56 17.20 12.04 -23.02
C PRO A 56 16.08 13.08 -23.12
N PRO A 57 16.27 14.31 -22.60
CA PRO A 57 15.25 15.34 -22.70
C PRO A 57 15.00 15.64 -24.18
N LEU A 58 13.78 15.38 -24.63
CA LEU A 58 13.29 15.88 -25.91
C LEU A 58 13.25 17.41 -25.79
N GLU A 59 14.03 18.12 -26.63
CA GLU A 59 13.89 19.57 -26.79
C GLU A 59 12.52 19.88 -27.41
N ILE A 60 11.53 20.15 -26.58
CA ILE A 60 10.19 20.56 -27.02
C ILE A 60 10.27 22.04 -27.39
N THR A 61 10.55 22.31 -28.66
CA THR A 61 10.40 23.65 -29.27
C THR A 61 8.96 23.84 -29.72
N ALA A 62 8.01 23.85 -28.78
CA ALA A 62 6.62 24.19 -29.04
C ALA A 62 6.06 24.98 -27.86
N PRO A 63 5.20 25.99 -28.09
CA PRO A 63 4.58 26.73 -27.00
C PRO A 63 3.79 25.76 -26.12
N LEU A 64 4.15 25.68 -24.83
CA LEU A 64 3.47 24.82 -23.88
C LEU A 64 1.97 25.17 -23.86
N PRO A 65 1.07 24.22 -24.12
CA PRO A 65 -0.33 24.44 -23.78
C PRO A 65 -0.43 24.58 -22.26
N LEU A 66 -0.94 25.73 -21.80
CA LEU A 66 -1.10 26.09 -20.38
C LEU A 66 -2.18 25.26 -19.64
N THR A 67 -2.69 24.22 -20.29
CA THR A 67 -3.59 23.24 -19.71
C THR A 67 -2.90 21.88 -19.74
N PRO A 68 -2.55 21.28 -18.58
CA PRO A 68 -2.07 19.91 -18.56
C PRO A 68 -3.19 18.99 -19.08
N THR A 69 -3.08 18.57 -20.33
CA THR A 69 -3.86 17.46 -20.86
C THR A 69 -3.31 16.19 -20.21
N LEU A 70 -3.99 15.73 -19.17
CA LEU A 70 -3.82 14.37 -18.66
C LEU A 70 -3.78 13.41 -19.86
N GLN A 71 -2.70 12.64 -19.99
CA GLN A 71 -2.64 11.55 -20.94
C GLN A 71 -3.90 10.69 -20.78
N PRO A 72 -4.53 10.22 -21.88
CA PRO A 72 -5.66 9.31 -21.78
C PRO A 72 -5.18 8.10 -20.98
N ALA A 73 -5.75 7.92 -19.79
CA ALA A 73 -5.48 6.75 -18.98
C ALA A 73 -5.92 5.52 -19.80
N VAL A 74 -4.96 4.67 -20.14
CA VAL A 74 -5.24 3.37 -20.74
C VAL A 74 -6.02 2.57 -19.71
N GLY A 75 -7.33 2.44 -19.87
CA GLY A 75 -8.20 1.79 -18.88
C GLY A 75 -9.66 2.22 -18.98
N THR A 76 -10.47 1.66 -18.08
CA THR A 76 -11.90 1.96 -17.96
C THR A 76 -12.14 3.40 -17.50
N PRO A 77 -13.31 4.00 -17.77
CA PRO A 77 -13.65 5.34 -17.27
C PRO A 77 -13.49 5.48 -15.74
N ILE A 78 -13.84 4.43 -14.99
CA ILE A 78 -13.71 4.41 -13.53
C ILE A 78 -12.24 4.31 -13.11
N ALA A 79 -11.42 3.47 -13.75
CA ALA A 79 -9.98 3.40 -13.48
C ALA A 79 -9.29 4.74 -13.76
N ALA A 80 -9.63 5.38 -14.88
CA ALA A 80 -9.15 6.71 -15.24
C ALA A 80 -9.52 7.75 -14.18
N LEU A 81 -10.77 7.73 -13.69
CA LEU A 81 -11.22 8.61 -12.62
C LEU A 81 -10.46 8.37 -11.31
N LEU A 82 -10.27 7.11 -10.90
CA LEU A 82 -9.56 6.75 -9.68
C LEU A 82 -8.09 7.21 -9.75
N HIS A 83 -7.45 7.10 -10.92
CA HIS A 83 -6.09 7.59 -11.13
C HIS A 83 -6.00 9.12 -11.00
N ARG A 84 -6.95 9.87 -11.56
CA ARG A 84 -7.01 11.33 -11.40
C ARG A 84 -7.26 11.74 -9.95
N ALA A 85 -8.22 11.11 -9.28
CA ALA A 85 -8.54 11.40 -7.88
C ALA A 85 -7.34 11.14 -6.97
N ARG A 86 -6.60 10.05 -7.23
CA ARG A 86 -5.34 9.75 -6.57
C ARG A 86 -4.29 10.83 -6.80
N HIS A 87 -4.14 11.30 -8.04
CA HIS A 87 -3.20 12.38 -8.36
C HIS A 87 -3.57 13.66 -7.61
N ARG A 88 -4.85 14.02 -7.60
CA ARG A 88 -5.36 15.16 -6.85
C ARG A 88 -5.02 15.07 -5.37
N LEU A 89 -5.19 13.91 -4.73
CA LEU A 89 -4.81 13.72 -3.31
C LEU A 89 -3.32 13.98 -3.05
N LYS A 90 -2.43 13.71 -4.02
CA LYS A 90 -1.01 14.06 -3.89
C LYS A 90 -0.77 15.56 -3.99
N GLN A 91 -1.54 16.25 -4.83
CA GLN A 91 -1.36 17.67 -5.12
C GLN A 91 -2.01 18.57 -4.06
N ASP A 92 -3.29 18.32 -3.78
CA ASP A 92 -4.11 19.13 -2.89
C ASP A 92 -3.85 18.76 -1.42
N GLY A 93 -3.18 17.64 -1.16
CA GLY A 93 -2.99 17.08 0.17
C GLY A 93 -4.17 16.20 0.61
N TRP A 94 -3.98 15.52 1.73
CA TRP A 94 -4.94 14.55 2.26
C TRP A 94 -5.34 14.89 3.69
N CYS A 95 -6.66 14.95 3.92
CA CYS A 95 -7.22 15.09 5.25
C CYS A 95 -7.92 13.80 5.69
N ARG A 96 -7.76 13.49 6.97
CA ARG A 96 -8.29 12.28 7.60
C ARG A 96 -9.77 12.42 8.01
N ASP A 97 -10.06 13.49 8.74
CA ASP A 97 -11.27 13.58 9.57
C ASP A 97 -12.33 14.54 9.02
N ALA A 98 -12.02 15.24 7.93
CA ALA A 98 -12.90 16.22 7.30
C ALA A 98 -13.07 15.96 5.80
N LEU A 99 -14.02 16.62 5.16
CA LEU A 99 -14.10 16.62 3.68
C LEU A 99 -12.97 17.45 3.07
N HIS A 100 -12.62 18.54 3.75
CA HIS A 100 -11.41 19.33 3.55
C HIS A 100 -10.99 19.95 4.87
N ASP A 101 -9.72 20.28 5.02
CA ASP A 101 -9.21 21.08 6.14
C ASP A 101 -8.94 22.54 5.72
N GLU A 102 -8.48 23.34 6.68
CA GLU A 102 -8.16 24.76 6.49
C GLU A 102 -7.02 24.99 5.48
N ASP A 103 -6.14 24.00 5.31
CA ASP A 103 -5.03 24.04 4.36
C ASP A 103 -5.46 23.59 2.94
N GLY A 104 -6.72 23.17 2.78
CA GLY A 104 -7.30 22.73 1.52
C GLY A 104 -7.08 21.25 1.21
N ALA A 105 -6.45 20.49 2.12
CA ALA A 105 -6.27 19.04 1.98
C ALA A 105 -7.63 18.35 1.96
N ILE A 106 -7.75 17.26 1.20
CA ILE A 106 -9.06 16.66 0.88
C ILE A 106 -9.16 15.19 1.25
N CYS A 107 -10.38 14.72 1.51
CA CYS A 107 -10.61 13.30 1.75
C CYS A 107 -10.75 12.50 0.45
N PRO A 108 -10.62 11.16 0.50
CA PRO A 108 -10.77 10.29 -0.67
C PRO A 108 -12.08 10.48 -1.45
N ILE A 109 -13.21 10.60 -0.75
CA ILE A 109 -14.52 10.79 -1.39
C ILE A 109 -14.59 12.14 -2.09
N ARG A 110 -14.05 13.21 -1.48
CA ARG A 110 -14.03 14.53 -2.10
C ARG A 110 -13.14 14.53 -3.35
N ALA A 111 -11.99 13.87 -3.31
CA ALA A 111 -11.11 13.72 -4.47
C ALA A 111 -11.85 13.05 -5.65
N ILE A 112 -12.57 11.95 -5.40
CA ILE A 112 -13.39 11.26 -6.41
C ILE A 112 -14.46 12.20 -6.99
N ARG A 113 -15.20 12.90 -6.14
CA ARG A 113 -16.30 13.78 -6.58
C ARG A 113 -15.80 14.98 -7.39
N LEU A 114 -14.64 15.53 -7.07
CA LEU A 114 -14.03 16.62 -7.83
C LEU A 114 -13.63 16.16 -9.24
N GLU A 115 -13.06 14.95 -9.36
CA GLU A 115 -12.58 14.39 -10.63
C GLU A 115 -13.68 13.70 -11.46
N ALA A 116 -14.88 13.54 -10.90
CA ALA A 116 -16.07 13.10 -11.62
C ALA A 116 -16.76 14.23 -12.40
N HIS A 117 -16.35 15.49 -12.19
CA HIS A 117 -16.86 16.67 -12.90
C HIS A 117 -18.40 16.78 -12.94
N GLY A 118 -19.07 16.33 -11.87
CA GLY A 118 -20.53 16.40 -11.72
C GLY A 118 -21.27 15.10 -12.06
N ASP A 119 -20.61 14.09 -12.62
CA ASP A 119 -21.20 12.76 -12.81
C ASP A 119 -21.26 12.02 -11.48
N ARG A 120 -22.45 12.03 -10.84
CA ARG A 120 -22.64 11.36 -9.54
C ARG A 120 -22.62 9.84 -9.66
N GLY A 121 -23.13 9.28 -10.76
CA GLY A 121 -23.16 7.82 -10.95
C GLY A 121 -21.74 7.28 -11.02
N LEU A 122 -20.90 7.92 -11.84
CA LEU A 122 -19.49 7.55 -11.96
C LEU A 122 -18.73 7.71 -10.64
N ALA A 123 -19.01 8.78 -9.88
CA ALA A 123 -18.40 9.00 -8.57
C ALA A 123 -18.81 7.93 -7.54
N ASP A 124 -20.07 7.54 -7.53
CA ASP A 124 -20.60 6.54 -6.60
C ASP A 124 -20.06 5.14 -6.95
N ASP A 125 -20.04 4.77 -8.23
CA ASP A 125 -19.44 3.51 -8.69
C ASP A 125 -17.94 3.42 -8.34
N ALA A 126 -17.20 4.51 -8.51
CA ALA A 126 -15.81 4.59 -8.10
C ALA A 126 -15.63 4.44 -6.57
N CYS A 127 -16.54 5.02 -5.78
CA CYS A 127 -16.53 4.82 -4.32
C CYS A 127 -16.81 3.37 -3.94
N VAL A 128 -17.70 2.68 -4.65
CA VAL A 128 -17.97 1.25 -4.42
C VAL A 128 -16.70 0.42 -4.67
N LEU A 129 -16.01 0.64 -5.80
CA LEU A 129 -14.77 -0.09 -6.10
C LEU A 129 -13.65 0.23 -5.10
N LEU A 130 -13.53 1.49 -4.67
CA LEU A 130 -12.55 1.87 -3.66
C LEU A 130 -12.83 1.17 -2.33
N LEU A 131 -14.09 1.14 -1.88
CA LEU A 131 -14.47 0.43 -0.66
C LEU A 131 -14.17 -1.07 -0.76
N GLU A 132 -14.48 -1.68 -1.91
CA GLU A 132 -14.20 -3.09 -2.14
C GLU A 132 -12.69 -3.39 -2.11
N ALA A 133 -11.87 -2.55 -2.74
CA ALA A 133 -10.42 -2.68 -2.70
C ALA A 133 -9.88 -2.55 -1.26
N ILE A 134 -10.43 -1.63 -0.47
CA ILE A 134 -10.10 -1.48 0.96
C ILE A 134 -10.49 -2.75 1.73
N GLN A 135 -11.69 -3.26 1.53
CA GLN A 135 -12.23 -4.40 2.29
C GLN A 135 -11.50 -5.72 2.01
N ARG A 136 -10.82 -5.85 0.86
CA ARG A 136 -9.96 -7.00 0.56
C ARG A 136 -8.81 -7.15 1.56
N ASP A 137 -8.25 -6.04 2.02
CA ASP A 137 -7.12 -6.03 2.97
C ASP A 137 -7.57 -5.71 4.41
N PHE A 138 -8.71 -5.03 4.55
CA PHE A 138 -9.21 -4.52 5.81
C PHE A 138 -10.69 -4.87 5.98
N THR A 139 -10.99 -6.12 6.34
CA THR A 139 -12.37 -6.62 6.49
C THR A 139 -13.21 -5.87 7.54
N TRP A 140 -12.56 -5.15 8.46
CA TRP A 140 -13.24 -4.29 9.45
C TRP A 140 -13.73 -2.96 8.86
N ALA A 141 -13.27 -2.57 7.68
CA ALA A 141 -13.60 -1.29 7.04
C ALA A 141 -15.04 -1.31 6.50
N GLN A 142 -15.98 -0.80 7.29
CA GLN A 142 -17.39 -0.74 6.88
C GLN A 142 -17.65 0.35 5.85
N THR A 143 -16.91 1.45 5.92
CA THR A 143 -17.06 2.61 5.03
C THR A 143 -15.69 3.24 4.74
N ILE A 144 -15.56 3.93 3.58
CA ILE A 144 -14.35 4.68 3.24
C ILE A 144 -13.97 5.68 4.34
N PRO A 145 -14.90 6.50 4.90
CA PRO A 145 -14.55 7.43 5.99
C PRO A 145 -14.04 6.72 7.25
N SER A 146 -14.70 5.64 7.69
CA SER A 146 -14.28 4.90 8.89
C SER A 146 -12.88 4.29 8.76
N TRP A 147 -12.50 3.89 7.55
CA TRP A 147 -11.16 3.40 7.26
C TRP A 147 -10.15 4.53 7.12
N ASN A 148 -10.51 5.62 6.42
CA ASN A 148 -9.66 6.80 6.24
C ASN A 148 -9.26 7.39 7.60
N ALA A 149 -10.21 7.49 8.52
CA ALA A 149 -10.03 7.96 9.89
C ALA A 149 -8.97 7.20 10.70
N ARG A 150 -8.59 5.99 10.28
CA ARG A 150 -7.61 5.16 10.97
C ARG A 150 -6.23 5.15 10.30
N GLN A 151 -6.07 5.81 9.15
CA GLN A 151 -4.79 5.87 8.47
C GLN A 151 -3.88 6.89 9.12
N THR A 152 -2.62 6.55 9.36
CA THR A 152 -1.62 7.47 9.94
C THR A 152 -0.88 8.30 8.92
N SER A 153 -0.97 7.95 7.64
CA SER A 153 -0.34 8.64 6.53
C SER A 153 -1.16 8.48 5.25
N ILE A 154 -0.82 9.25 4.22
CA ILE A 154 -1.48 9.18 2.92
C ILE A 154 -1.13 7.91 2.12
N ALA A 155 0.00 7.25 2.42
CA ALA A 155 0.50 6.16 1.59
C ALA A 155 -0.48 4.96 1.44
N PRO A 156 -1.13 4.46 2.51
CA PRO A 156 -2.17 3.43 2.38
C PRO A 156 -3.39 3.88 1.56
N VAL A 157 -3.74 5.17 1.65
CA VAL A 157 -4.84 5.78 0.88
C VAL A 157 -4.53 5.69 -0.60
N LEU A 158 -3.34 6.14 -0.98
CA LEU A 158 -2.85 6.12 -2.36
C LEU A 158 -2.79 4.70 -2.94
N LEU A 159 -2.33 3.72 -2.15
CA LEU A 159 -2.31 2.31 -2.56
C LEU A 159 -3.72 1.74 -2.77
N ALA A 160 -4.69 2.13 -1.95
CA ALA A 160 -6.07 1.70 -2.13
C ALA A 160 -6.67 2.21 -3.45
N PHE A 161 -6.33 3.44 -3.86
CA PHE A 161 -6.73 3.95 -5.18
C PHE A 161 -6.10 3.17 -6.34
N ASP A 162 -4.80 2.83 -6.24
CA ASP A 162 -4.12 2.02 -7.25
C ASP A 162 -4.78 0.63 -7.40
N ARG A 163 -5.11 -0.02 -6.27
CA ARG A 163 -5.82 -1.32 -6.26
C ARG A 163 -7.24 -1.22 -6.81
N ALA A 164 -7.96 -0.15 -6.48
CA ALA A 164 -9.32 0.08 -6.98
C ALA A 164 -9.34 0.30 -8.50
N ALA A 165 -8.34 1.03 -9.04
CA ALA A 165 -8.20 1.22 -10.48
C ALA A 165 -7.93 -0.12 -11.19
N GLN A 166 -7.02 -0.94 -10.65
CA GLN A 166 -6.75 -2.29 -11.17
C GLN A 166 -8.00 -3.19 -11.13
N LEU A 167 -8.79 -3.12 -10.06
CA LEU A 167 -10.06 -3.85 -9.94
C LEU A 167 -11.06 -3.42 -11.02
N ALA A 168 -11.17 -2.12 -11.31
CA ALA A 168 -12.06 -1.60 -12.35
C ALA A 168 -11.69 -2.13 -13.74
N ASP A 169 -10.39 -2.13 -14.06
CA ASP A 169 -9.88 -2.63 -15.34
C ASP A 169 -10.03 -4.15 -15.49
N THR A 170 -9.87 -4.90 -14.39
CA THR A 170 -10.05 -6.37 -14.40
C THR A 170 -11.52 -6.76 -14.62
N ARG A 171 -12.48 -5.96 -14.15
CA ARG A 171 -13.91 -6.25 -14.27
C ARG A 171 -14.52 -5.92 -15.62
N SER A 172 -13.85 -5.09 -16.40
CA SER A 172 -14.36 -4.62 -17.68
C SER A 172 -13.74 -5.35 -18.87
N GLN A 173 -12.90 -6.35 -18.59
CA GLN A 173 -12.39 -7.35 -19.53
C GLN A 173 -13.27 -8.59 -19.50
#